data_AF-A0A8T7IXV0-F1
#
_entry.id   AF-A0A8T7IXV0-F1
#
_cell.length_a   1.000
_cell.length_b   1.000
_cell.length_c   1.000
_cell.angle_alpha   90.00
_cell.angle_beta   90.00
_cell.angle_gamma   90.00
#
_symmetry.space_group_name_H-M   'P 1'
#
loop_
_entity.id
_entity.type
_entity.pdbx_description
1 polymer ?
#
loop_
_entity_poly.entity_id
_entity_poly.type
_entity_poly.pdbx_seq_one_letter_code
_entity_poly.pdbx_strand_id
1 'polypeptide(L)'
;MKKKLIAGAIIALLATTGCSPKQQTEGAEQTAAQSGQAELGSFGVELDARDLSVKPGDDFFMHAGGTWYKNYELPADKTRYGAFGKLAERSEERVKAIIDELASKDDLTGEAKLVADFYNAYMDTETINSKGITPIQPILDEIAAIENVSDLTTLFGKAWLTDTATPIWGGMWYDRLDPNRYELNVGVGGLGLPDRDYYLVESERFANIRAEYEKHIAEMLTFTGAENPAEQAKAILALETKIAEIQWPREKRR
;
A
#
# COMPACT_ATOMS: atom_id res chain seq x y z
N MET A 1 9.83 56.15 -37.86
CA MET A 1 10.94 56.22 -38.82
C MET A 1 11.70 54.89 -38.80
N LYS A 2 12.02 54.40 -40.01
CA LYS A 2 12.94 53.30 -40.39
C LYS A 2 12.58 51.85 -40.01
N LYS A 3 11.99 51.19 -41.02
CA LYS A 3 11.80 49.76 -41.30
C LYS A 3 13.13 49.03 -41.58
N LYS A 4 13.15 47.69 -41.43
CA LYS A 4 13.59 46.60 -42.37
C LYS A 4 13.16 45.26 -41.71
N LEU A 5 12.25 44.38 -42.17
CA LEU A 5 12.12 43.55 -43.41
C LEU A 5 13.45 42.88 -43.80
N ILE A 6 13.55 41.55 -43.85
CA ILE A 6 13.21 40.72 -45.02
C ILE A 6 13.05 39.23 -44.62
N ALA A 7 12.09 38.57 -45.28
CA ALA A 7 11.80 37.14 -45.29
C ALA A 7 12.60 36.39 -46.38
N GLY A 8 12.64 35.05 -46.32
CA GLY A 8 13.06 34.23 -47.47
C GLY A 8 13.07 32.73 -47.20
N ALA A 9 12.05 32.03 -47.70
CA ALA A 9 12.00 30.59 -47.90
C ALA A 9 12.44 30.23 -49.35
N ILE A 10 12.50 28.91 -49.65
CA ILE A 10 12.66 28.20 -50.97
C ILE A 10 14.03 27.50 -51.11
N ILE A 11 14.16 26.18 -50.87
CA ILE A 11 13.87 24.96 -51.69
C ILE A 11 15.06 24.48 -52.55
N ALA A 12 15.49 23.24 -52.25
CA ALA A 12 16.04 22.12 -53.05
C ALA A 12 17.16 22.30 -54.10
N LEU A 13 18.18 21.43 -54.03
CA LEU A 13 18.51 20.47 -55.11
C LEU A 13 19.49 19.35 -54.68
N LEU A 14 19.24 18.14 -55.18
CA LEU A 14 19.96 16.88 -55.02
C LEU A 14 21.27 16.77 -55.85
N ALA A 15 22.22 15.95 -55.37
CA ALA A 15 23.00 14.94 -56.16
C ALA A 15 24.00 14.20 -55.21
N THR A 16 23.72 12.98 -54.72
CA THR A 16 24.19 11.64 -55.20
C THR A 16 25.68 11.31 -55.06
N THR A 17 25.98 10.25 -54.28
CA THR A 17 27.09 9.23 -54.28
C THR A 17 27.46 8.89 -52.82
N GLY A 18 27.68 7.66 -52.33
CA GLY A 18 27.65 6.29 -52.80
C GLY A 18 27.68 5.32 -51.57
N CYS A 19 27.61 4.02 -51.83
CA CYS A 19 27.21 2.89 -50.98
C CYS A 19 27.98 2.59 -49.65
N SER A 20 27.26 2.09 -48.64
CA SER A 20 27.45 0.73 -48.05
C SER A 20 26.36 0.41 -47.00
N PRO A 21 25.83 -0.83 -46.93
CA PRO A 21 24.78 -1.20 -45.98
C PRO A 21 25.34 -1.39 -44.57
N LYS A 22 24.79 -0.66 -43.59
CA LYS A 22 24.97 -0.99 -42.17
C LYS A 22 24.13 -2.21 -41.85
N GLN A 23 24.83 -3.27 -41.49
CA GLN A 23 24.32 -4.48 -40.85
C GLN A 23 23.53 -4.07 -39.61
N GLN A 24 22.20 -4.20 -39.69
CA GLN A 24 21.31 -3.97 -38.57
C GLN A 24 21.30 -5.25 -37.74
N THR A 25 21.97 -5.18 -36.59
CA THR A 25 21.91 -6.18 -35.54
C THR A 25 20.44 -6.40 -35.18
N GLU A 26 19.99 -7.64 -35.26
CA GLU A 26 18.68 -8.09 -34.82
C GLU A 26 18.52 -7.72 -33.34
N GLY A 27 17.76 -6.64 -33.11
CA GLY A 27 17.26 -6.27 -31.80
C GLY A 27 16.11 -7.19 -31.43
N ALA A 28 16.19 -7.69 -30.20
CA ALA A 28 15.18 -8.45 -29.46
C ALA A 28 13.76 -8.33 -30.04
N GLU A 29 13.17 -9.49 -30.33
CA GLU A 29 11.72 -9.65 -30.46
C GLU A 29 11.06 -9.08 -29.21
N GLN A 30 10.62 -7.82 -29.30
CA GLN A 30 9.52 -7.34 -28.50
C GLN A 30 8.34 -8.24 -28.83
N THR A 31 7.95 -9.08 -27.89
CA THR A 31 6.69 -9.81 -27.94
C THR A 31 5.59 -8.77 -28.07
N ALA A 32 5.13 -8.57 -29.30
CA ALA A 32 4.07 -7.64 -29.63
C ALA A 32 2.83 -7.99 -28.80
N ALA A 33 2.28 -6.99 -28.12
CA ALA A 33 0.98 -7.09 -27.47
C ALA A 33 -0.04 -7.65 -28.47
N GLN A 34 -0.75 -8.70 -28.08
CA GLN A 34 -1.81 -9.26 -28.89
C GLN A 34 -2.84 -8.18 -29.27
N SER A 35 -3.26 -8.27 -30.52
CA SER A 35 -4.04 -7.32 -31.30
C SER A 35 -5.47 -7.08 -30.80
N GLY A 36 -5.86 -5.80 -30.69
CA GLY A 36 -7.09 -5.23 -31.26
C GLY A 36 -8.46 -5.55 -30.67
N GLN A 37 -8.62 -6.54 -29.79
CA GLN A 37 -9.92 -6.88 -29.20
C GLN A 37 -10.08 -6.25 -27.82
N ALA A 38 -11.26 -5.68 -27.55
CA ALA A 38 -11.58 -5.15 -26.24
C ALA A 38 -11.54 -6.25 -25.18
N GLU A 39 -10.94 -5.97 -24.03
CA GLU A 39 -10.82 -6.94 -22.94
C GLU A 39 -12.19 -7.25 -22.29
N LEU A 40 -13.08 -6.24 -22.25
CA LEU A 40 -14.43 -6.37 -21.71
C LEU A 40 -15.44 -6.34 -22.86
N GLY A 41 -16.03 -7.49 -23.15
CA GLY A 41 -17.01 -7.64 -24.23
C GLY A 41 -16.44 -7.27 -25.61
N SER A 42 -17.31 -6.84 -26.53
CA SER A 42 -16.92 -6.51 -27.90
C SER A 42 -16.43 -5.06 -28.09
N PHE A 43 -16.69 -4.16 -27.13
CA PHE A 43 -16.39 -2.73 -27.26
C PHE A 43 -15.89 -2.04 -25.98
N GLY A 44 -15.52 -2.80 -24.94
CA GLY A 44 -14.99 -2.26 -23.69
C GLY A 44 -16.00 -2.20 -22.53
N VAL A 45 -17.15 -2.85 -22.66
CA VAL A 45 -18.15 -2.99 -21.61
C VAL A 45 -18.57 -4.45 -21.49
N GLU A 46 -18.55 -4.96 -20.25
CA GLU A 46 -19.02 -6.30 -19.92
C GLU A 46 -20.56 -6.29 -19.78
N LEU A 47 -21.27 -6.73 -20.82
CA LEU A 47 -22.73 -6.69 -20.84
C LEU A 47 -23.38 -7.89 -20.14
N ASP A 48 -22.62 -8.95 -19.89
CA ASP A 48 -23.10 -10.21 -19.30
C ASP A 48 -23.29 -10.10 -17.77
N ALA A 49 -22.64 -9.12 -17.13
CA ALA A 49 -22.82 -8.83 -15.70
C ALA A 49 -24.16 -8.14 -15.38
N ARG A 50 -24.88 -7.65 -16.39
CA ARG A 50 -26.10 -6.87 -16.23
C ARG A 50 -27.27 -7.70 -15.75
N ASP A 51 -28.16 -7.07 -14.98
CA ASP A 51 -29.49 -7.58 -14.67
C ASP A 51 -30.55 -6.75 -15.39
N LEU A 52 -31.01 -7.26 -16.54
CA LEU A 52 -32.01 -6.58 -17.37
C LEU A 52 -33.42 -6.58 -16.77
N SER A 53 -33.66 -7.31 -15.67
CA SER A 53 -34.92 -7.21 -14.92
C SER A 53 -35.04 -5.91 -14.12
N VAL A 54 -33.90 -5.28 -13.80
CA VAL A 54 -33.83 -3.97 -13.12
C VAL A 54 -33.77 -2.87 -14.16
N LYS A 55 -34.66 -1.87 -14.07
CA LYS A 55 -34.60 -0.70 -14.96
C LYS A 55 -33.41 0.19 -14.56
N PRO A 56 -32.65 0.73 -15.52
CA PRO A 56 -31.47 1.55 -15.23
C PRO A 56 -31.79 2.85 -14.46
N GLY A 57 -33.03 3.37 -14.57
CA GLY A 57 -33.46 4.56 -13.83
C GLY A 57 -33.87 4.30 -12.38
N ASP A 58 -34.14 3.04 -12.03
CA ASP A 58 -34.55 2.66 -10.66
C ASP A 58 -33.30 2.37 -9.81
N ASP A 59 -32.38 1.56 -10.36
CA ASP A 59 -31.07 1.29 -9.76
C ASP A 59 -30.07 0.93 -10.86
N PHE A 60 -29.20 1.88 -11.21
CA PHE A 60 -28.21 1.67 -12.26
C PHE A 60 -27.11 0.68 -11.84
N PHE A 61 -26.77 0.56 -10.55
CA PHE A 61 -25.75 -0.37 -10.08
C PHE A 61 -26.22 -1.81 -10.28
N MET A 62 -27.45 -2.12 -9.85
CA MET A 62 -28.03 -3.45 -10.05
C MET A 62 -28.36 -3.71 -11.52
N HIS A 63 -28.78 -2.71 -12.29
CA HIS A 63 -28.92 -2.89 -13.74
C HIS A 63 -27.60 -3.26 -14.42
N ALA A 64 -26.52 -2.54 -14.11
CA ALA A 64 -25.22 -2.69 -14.77
C ALA A 64 -24.46 -3.96 -14.33
N GLY A 65 -24.56 -4.35 -13.06
CA GLY A 65 -23.75 -5.43 -12.48
C GLY A 65 -24.51 -6.45 -11.63
N GLY A 66 -25.85 -6.41 -11.62
CA GLY A 66 -26.67 -7.20 -10.70
C GLY A 66 -26.53 -8.71 -10.85
N THR A 67 -26.28 -9.21 -12.07
CA THR A 67 -26.04 -10.65 -12.29
C THR A 67 -24.71 -11.07 -11.67
N TRP A 68 -23.66 -10.27 -11.82
CA TRP A 68 -22.39 -10.53 -11.13
C TRP A 68 -22.54 -10.44 -9.61
N TYR A 69 -23.20 -9.40 -9.11
CA TYR A 69 -23.38 -9.16 -7.69
C TYR A 69 -24.13 -10.30 -6.99
N LYS A 70 -25.13 -10.89 -7.65
CA LYS A 70 -25.92 -12.02 -7.11
C LYS A 70 -25.16 -13.35 -7.09
N ASN A 71 -24.26 -13.56 -8.05
CA ASN A 71 -23.61 -14.85 -8.28
C ASN A 71 -22.17 -14.90 -7.74
N TYR A 72 -21.56 -13.75 -7.44
CA TYR A 72 -20.20 -13.70 -6.96
C TYR A 72 -20.14 -14.12 -5.48
N GLU A 73 -19.42 -15.20 -5.22
CA GLU A 73 -19.08 -15.62 -3.86
C GLU A 73 -17.76 -14.97 -3.45
N LEU A 74 -17.80 -14.14 -2.39
CA LEU A 74 -16.60 -13.50 -1.87
C LEU A 74 -15.70 -14.56 -1.22
N PRO A 75 -14.45 -14.75 -1.70
CA PRO A 75 -13.52 -15.67 -1.10
C PRO A 75 -13.25 -15.34 0.37
N ALA A 76 -13.03 -16.37 1.19
CA ALA A 76 -12.89 -16.24 2.65
C ALA A 76 -11.68 -15.38 3.09
N ASP A 77 -10.67 -15.25 2.22
CA ASP A 77 -9.49 -14.39 2.41
C ASP A 77 -9.76 -12.91 2.11
N LYS A 78 -10.97 -12.54 1.68
CA LYS A 78 -11.30 -11.19 1.22
C LYS A 78 -12.44 -10.57 2.00
N THR A 79 -12.30 -9.28 2.30
CA THR A 79 -13.34 -8.47 2.95
C THR A 79 -14.16 -7.64 1.96
N ARG A 80 -13.66 -7.48 0.72
CA ARG A 80 -14.32 -6.80 -0.39
C ARG A 80 -13.73 -7.25 -1.73
N TYR A 81 -14.54 -7.24 -2.78
CA TYR A 81 -14.06 -7.52 -4.13
C TYR A 81 -14.85 -6.79 -5.21
N GLY A 82 -14.26 -6.62 -6.37
CA GLY A 82 -14.83 -5.96 -7.54
C GLY A 82 -13.76 -5.75 -8.62
N ALA A 83 -14.05 -4.88 -9.59
CA ALA A 83 -13.15 -4.64 -10.73
C ALA A 83 -11.71 -4.24 -10.31
N PHE A 84 -11.56 -3.39 -9.29
CA PHE A 84 -10.24 -3.01 -8.77
C PHE A 84 -9.50 -4.17 -8.11
N GLY A 85 -10.22 -5.08 -7.42
CA GLY A 85 -9.63 -6.30 -6.85
C GLY A 85 -9.10 -7.22 -7.94
N LYS A 86 -9.92 -7.48 -8.97
CA LYS A 86 -9.52 -8.26 -10.15
C LYS A 86 -8.29 -7.69 -10.86
N LEU A 87 -8.22 -6.36 -11.01
CA LEU A 87 -7.07 -5.70 -11.62
C LEU A 87 -5.81 -5.77 -10.75
N ALA A 88 -5.97 -5.64 -9.43
CA ALA A 88 -4.87 -5.75 -8.47
C ALA A 88 -4.27 -7.17 -8.50
N GLU A 89 -5.09 -8.21 -8.43
CA GLU A 89 -4.64 -9.61 -8.48
C GLU A 89 -3.90 -9.93 -9.78
N ARG A 90 -4.44 -9.50 -10.93
CA ARG A 90 -3.73 -9.69 -12.21
C ARG A 90 -2.37 -9.00 -12.22
N SER A 91 -2.29 -7.78 -11.67
CA SER A 91 -1.02 -7.06 -11.56
C SER A 91 -0.05 -7.80 -10.63
N GLU A 92 -0.55 -8.31 -9.51
CA GLU A 92 0.22 -9.10 -8.56
C GLU A 92 0.76 -10.39 -9.18
N GLU A 93 -0.04 -11.15 -9.93
CA GLU A 93 0.41 -12.34 -10.67
C GLU A 93 1.55 -12.02 -11.63
N ARG A 94 1.45 -10.91 -12.37
CA ARG A 94 2.48 -10.48 -13.32
C ARG A 94 3.76 -10.03 -12.62
N VAL A 95 3.64 -9.27 -11.53
CA VAL A 95 4.78 -8.84 -10.71
C VAL A 95 5.45 -10.07 -10.10
N LYS A 96 4.67 -11.01 -9.56
CA LYS A 96 5.17 -12.28 -9.03
C LYS A 96 5.92 -13.07 -10.09
N ALA A 97 5.42 -13.17 -11.31
CA ALA A 97 6.12 -13.87 -12.39
C ALA A 97 7.50 -13.23 -12.70
N ILE A 98 7.58 -11.90 -12.70
CA ILE A 98 8.85 -11.18 -12.87
C ILE A 98 9.80 -11.47 -11.70
N ILE A 99 9.29 -11.43 -10.46
CA ILE A 99 10.09 -11.69 -9.27
C ILE A 99 10.57 -13.13 -9.22
N ASP A 100 9.72 -14.11 -9.57
CA ASP A 100 10.08 -15.53 -9.62
C ASP A 100 11.17 -15.77 -10.68
N GLU A 101 11.10 -15.10 -11.84
CA GLU A 101 12.16 -15.16 -12.85
C GLU A 101 13.48 -14.60 -12.32
N LEU A 102 13.45 -13.45 -11.62
CA LEU A 102 14.64 -12.88 -10.99
C LEU A 102 15.20 -13.81 -9.91
N ALA A 103 14.35 -14.30 -9.00
CA ALA A 103 14.74 -15.16 -7.90
C ALA A 103 15.37 -16.49 -8.33
N SER A 104 15.15 -16.92 -9.58
CA SER A 104 15.76 -18.10 -10.18
C SER A 104 17.19 -17.89 -10.72
N LYS A 105 17.71 -16.65 -10.72
CA LYS A 105 19.01 -16.28 -11.29
C LYS A 105 20.07 -16.10 -10.21
N ASP A 106 21.25 -16.63 -10.44
CA ASP A 106 22.38 -16.56 -9.50
C ASP A 106 23.33 -15.37 -9.73
N ASP A 107 23.23 -14.69 -10.88
CA ASP A 107 24.15 -13.64 -11.33
C ASP A 107 23.59 -12.22 -11.20
N LEU A 108 22.56 -12.04 -10.37
CA LEU A 108 21.92 -10.75 -10.17
C LEU A 108 22.82 -9.73 -9.44
N THR A 109 22.67 -8.46 -9.81
CA THR A 109 23.33 -7.32 -9.16
C THR A 109 22.37 -6.14 -8.98
N GLY A 110 22.77 -5.16 -8.15
CA GLY A 110 21.99 -3.94 -7.92
C GLY A 110 20.58 -4.21 -7.39
N GLU A 111 19.60 -3.43 -7.89
CA GLU A 111 18.20 -3.50 -7.45
C GLU A 111 17.56 -4.87 -7.70
N ALA A 112 17.90 -5.54 -8.81
CA ALA A 112 17.36 -6.85 -9.12
C ALA A 112 17.74 -7.89 -8.06
N LYS A 113 18.99 -7.84 -7.56
CA LYS A 113 19.43 -8.69 -6.46
C LYS A 113 18.69 -8.38 -5.16
N LEU A 114 18.50 -7.10 -4.84
CA LEU A 114 17.75 -6.70 -3.63
C LEU A 114 16.31 -7.22 -3.64
N VAL A 115 15.63 -7.14 -4.78
CA VAL A 115 14.26 -7.66 -4.94
C VAL A 115 14.22 -9.17 -4.76
N ALA A 116 15.12 -9.90 -5.42
CA ALA A 116 15.19 -11.36 -5.31
C ALA A 116 15.52 -11.82 -3.88
N ASP A 117 16.52 -11.21 -3.24
CA ASP A 117 16.93 -11.54 -1.87
C ASP A 117 15.79 -11.25 -0.87
N PHE A 118 15.10 -10.10 -1.01
CA PHE A 118 13.96 -9.75 -0.15
C PHE A 118 12.81 -10.73 -0.30
N TYR A 119 12.45 -11.07 -1.54
CA TYR A 119 11.39 -12.04 -1.81
C TYR A 119 11.73 -13.42 -1.26
N ASN A 120 12.94 -13.93 -1.51
CA ASN A 120 13.37 -15.22 -1.00
C ASN A 120 13.38 -15.26 0.53
N ALA A 121 13.81 -14.17 1.19
CA ALA A 121 13.77 -14.06 2.65
C ALA A 121 12.34 -14.06 3.20
N TYR A 122 11.38 -13.43 2.50
CA TYR A 122 9.96 -13.44 2.89
C TYR A 122 9.30 -14.80 2.69
N MET A 123 9.65 -15.51 1.61
CA MET A 123 9.08 -16.82 1.27
C MET A 123 9.66 -17.97 2.13
N ASP A 124 10.83 -17.79 2.74
CA ASP A 124 11.47 -18.77 3.63
C ASP A 124 10.78 -18.82 5.02
N THR A 125 9.56 -19.36 5.03
CA THR A 125 8.76 -19.54 6.24
C THR A 125 9.38 -20.48 7.26
N GLU A 126 10.22 -21.43 6.83
CA GLU A 126 10.94 -22.34 7.74
C GLU A 126 11.94 -21.56 8.59
N THR A 127 12.77 -20.73 7.96
CA THR A 127 13.71 -19.86 8.67
C THR A 127 12.97 -18.87 9.55
N ILE A 128 11.90 -18.24 9.07
CA ILE A 128 11.08 -17.29 9.86
C ILE A 128 10.55 -17.98 11.13
N ASN A 129 9.93 -19.15 10.98
CA ASN A 129 9.38 -19.91 12.10
C ASN A 129 10.47 -20.35 13.09
N SER A 130 11.63 -20.78 12.59
CA SER A 130 12.75 -21.19 13.45
C SER A 130 13.32 -20.04 14.28
N LYS A 131 13.32 -18.81 13.74
CA LYS A 131 13.81 -17.62 14.44
C LYS A 131 12.82 -17.11 15.49
N GLY A 132 11.52 -17.33 15.28
CA GLY A 132 10.48 -16.84 16.17
C GLY A 132 10.62 -15.33 16.44
N ILE A 133 10.50 -14.93 17.71
CA ILE A 133 10.62 -13.52 18.13
C ILE A 133 12.06 -13.03 18.33
N THR A 134 13.06 -13.91 18.19
CA THR A 134 14.47 -13.56 18.44
C THR A 134 14.93 -12.28 17.72
N PRO A 135 14.54 -12.02 16.45
CA PRO A 135 14.97 -10.81 15.74
C PRO A 135 14.49 -9.49 16.37
N ILE A 136 13.39 -9.49 17.12
CA ILE A 136 12.84 -8.29 17.78
C ILE A 136 13.24 -8.18 19.26
N GLN A 137 13.93 -9.18 19.82
CA GLN A 137 14.32 -9.18 21.23
C GLN A 137 15.12 -7.93 21.65
N PRO A 138 16.09 -7.40 20.87
CA PRO A 138 16.81 -6.19 21.27
C PRO A 138 15.90 -4.96 21.45
N ILE A 139 14.81 -4.88 20.69
CA ILE A 139 13.83 -3.81 20.80
C ILE A 139 12.98 -3.99 22.06
N LEU A 140 12.58 -5.24 22.36
CA LEU A 140 11.84 -5.56 23.59
C LEU A 140 12.68 -5.26 24.84
N ASP A 141 13.97 -5.56 24.80
CA ASP A 141 14.90 -5.25 25.89
C ASP A 141 15.05 -3.72 26.09
N GLU A 142 15.09 -2.93 25.01
CA GLU A 142 15.11 -1.46 25.09
C GLU A 142 13.82 -0.91 25.71
N ILE A 143 12.65 -1.48 25.36
CA ILE A 143 11.36 -1.12 25.96
C ILE A 143 11.32 -1.45 27.45
N ALA A 144 11.81 -2.65 27.84
CA ALA A 144 11.81 -3.10 29.23
C ALA A 144 12.75 -2.28 30.13
N ALA A 145 13.76 -1.64 29.55
CA ALA A 145 14.72 -0.80 30.25
C ALA A 145 14.25 0.65 30.47
N ILE A 146 13.03 1.03 30.05
CA ILE A 146 12.49 2.37 30.27
C ILE A 146 12.19 2.59 31.75
N GLU A 147 12.89 3.53 32.38
CA GLU A 147 12.68 3.87 33.80
C GLU A 147 11.97 5.22 33.98
N ASN A 148 12.02 6.08 32.98
CA ASN A 148 11.52 7.44 33.08
C ASN A 148 11.02 8.01 31.73
N VAL A 149 10.42 9.19 31.80
CA VAL A 149 9.83 9.88 30.63
C VAL A 149 10.89 10.26 29.58
N SER A 150 12.14 10.52 29.98
CA SER A 150 13.22 10.82 29.04
C SER A 150 13.58 9.60 28.20
N ASP A 151 13.64 8.42 28.82
CA ASP A 151 13.88 7.15 28.11
C ASP A 151 12.75 6.86 27.14
N LEU A 152 11.50 7.01 27.59
CA LEU A 152 10.31 6.84 26.75
C LEU A 152 10.32 7.80 25.54
N THR A 153 10.66 9.06 25.77
CA THR A 153 10.74 10.07 24.70
C THR A 153 11.86 9.74 23.71
N THR A 154 12.98 9.19 24.20
CA THR A 154 14.09 8.73 23.36
C THR A 154 13.67 7.55 22.48
N LEU A 155 12.94 6.58 23.05
CA LEU A 155 12.39 5.46 22.28
C LEU A 155 11.43 5.97 21.19
N PHE A 156 10.49 6.86 21.54
CA PHE A 156 9.58 7.46 20.55
C PHE A 156 10.31 8.20 19.44
N GLY A 157 11.40 8.90 19.74
CA GLY A 157 12.24 9.56 18.74
C GLY A 157 12.94 8.59 17.77
N LYS A 158 13.21 7.36 18.21
CA LYS A 158 13.81 6.30 17.39
C LYS A 158 12.78 5.46 16.62
N ALA A 159 11.49 5.64 16.87
CA ALA A 159 10.44 4.74 16.40
C ALA A 159 10.48 4.47 14.89
N TRP A 160 10.85 5.48 14.09
CA TRP A 160 10.98 5.36 12.63
C TRP A 160 12.20 4.54 12.17
N LEU A 161 13.23 4.44 13.00
CA LEU A 161 14.46 3.68 12.71
C LEU A 161 14.33 2.23 13.16
N THR A 162 13.56 1.99 14.21
CA THR A 162 13.37 0.66 14.82
C THR A 162 12.06 0.00 14.44
N ASP A 163 11.25 0.65 13.60
CA ASP A 163 9.90 0.20 13.21
C ASP A 163 9.01 -0.10 14.43
N THR A 164 9.09 0.76 15.45
CA THR A 164 8.26 0.68 16.67
C THR A 164 7.15 1.72 16.67
N ALA A 165 6.16 1.55 17.55
CA ALA A 165 5.04 2.45 17.64
C ALA A 165 5.36 3.72 18.46
N THR A 166 4.80 4.85 18.05
CA THR A 166 4.84 6.13 18.77
C THR A 166 3.51 6.86 18.63
N PRO A 167 3.01 7.54 19.68
CA PRO A 167 1.81 8.37 19.59
C PRO A 167 2.06 9.70 18.85
N ILE A 168 3.29 9.95 18.38
CA ILE A 168 3.68 11.15 17.66
C ILE A 168 4.24 10.72 16.30
N TRP A 169 3.51 11.05 15.24
CA TRP A 169 4.02 10.90 13.88
C TRP A 169 4.61 12.23 13.42
N GLY A 170 5.73 12.18 12.68
CA GLY A 170 6.27 13.38 12.06
C GLY A 170 7.00 13.08 10.76
N GLY A 171 6.83 13.92 9.76
CA GLY A 171 7.42 13.74 8.44
C GLY A 171 7.62 15.06 7.72
N MET A 172 8.56 15.09 6.79
CA MET A 172 8.70 16.25 5.90
C MET A 172 7.56 16.26 4.89
N TRP A 173 6.85 17.38 4.81
CA TRP A 173 5.85 17.59 3.77
C TRP A 173 6.04 18.89 3.02
N TYR A 174 5.34 19.09 1.89
CA TYR A 174 5.35 20.38 1.22
C TYR A 174 4.65 21.43 2.11
N ASP A 175 5.22 22.63 2.17
CA ASP A 175 4.56 23.75 2.83
C ASP A 175 3.31 24.13 2.01
N ARG A 176 2.16 24.12 2.69
CA ARG A 176 0.85 24.37 2.06
C ARG A 176 0.69 25.83 1.63
N LEU A 177 1.51 26.74 2.17
CA LEU A 177 1.58 28.16 1.83
C LEU A 177 2.70 28.48 0.83
N ASP A 178 3.78 27.68 0.79
CA ASP A 178 4.86 27.77 -0.21
C ASP A 178 5.29 26.36 -0.71
N PRO A 179 4.73 25.86 -1.83
CA PRO A 179 5.00 24.50 -2.30
C PRO A 179 6.45 24.29 -2.78
N ASN A 180 7.31 25.31 -2.81
CA ASN A 180 8.74 25.17 -3.09
C ASN A 180 9.57 24.86 -1.84
N ARG A 181 8.93 24.76 -0.67
CA ARG A 181 9.59 24.46 0.60
C ARG A 181 9.02 23.18 1.20
N TYR A 182 9.86 22.55 2.02
CA TYR A 182 9.42 21.51 2.93
C TYR A 182 9.23 22.09 4.33
N GLU A 183 8.25 21.55 5.04
CA GLU A 183 7.99 21.80 6.44
C GLU A 183 7.91 20.47 7.20
N LEU A 184 8.34 20.47 8.45
CA LEU A 184 8.11 19.34 9.34
C LEU A 184 6.64 19.36 9.78
N ASN A 185 5.89 18.35 9.35
CA ASN A 185 4.55 18.09 9.86
C ASN A 185 4.67 17.17 11.07
N VAL A 186 3.93 17.48 12.14
CA VAL A 186 3.82 16.64 13.34
C VAL A 186 2.35 16.42 13.65
N GLY A 187 1.99 15.20 13.98
CA GLY A 187 0.62 14.81 14.29
C GLY A 187 0.55 13.79 15.40
N VAL A 188 -0.65 13.64 15.96
CA VAL A 188 -0.94 12.62 16.97
C VAL A 188 -1.38 11.34 16.24
N GLY A 189 -0.72 10.24 16.56
CA GLY A 189 -1.02 8.88 16.09
C GLY A 189 -1.28 7.94 17.27
N GLY A 190 -0.81 6.69 17.15
CA GLY A 190 -0.77 5.75 18.26
C GLY A 190 -2.09 5.06 18.61
N LEU A 191 -3.02 4.94 17.66
CA LEU A 191 -4.21 4.09 17.80
C LEU A 191 -4.01 2.81 17.01
N GLY A 192 -4.28 1.64 17.61
CA GLY A 192 -4.28 0.37 16.87
C GLY A 192 -5.56 0.10 16.06
N LEU A 193 -6.71 0.65 16.46
CA LEU A 193 -7.95 0.64 15.68
C LEU A 193 -8.02 1.77 14.64
N PRO A 194 -8.80 1.61 13.55
CA PRO A 194 -8.71 2.46 12.35
C PRO A 194 -9.03 3.95 12.53
N ASP A 195 -9.82 4.31 13.54
CA ASP A 195 -10.24 5.68 13.80
C ASP A 195 -10.67 5.87 15.26
N ARG A 196 -10.63 7.12 15.75
CA ARG A 196 -11.07 7.48 17.11
C ARG A 196 -12.49 7.01 17.44
N ASP A 197 -13.38 6.97 16.45
CA ASP A 197 -14.77 6.59 16.67
C ASP A 197 -14.93 5.12 17.10
N TYR A 198 -13.96 4.26 16.79
CA TYR A 198 -13.93 2.88 17.29
C TYR A 198 -13.78 2.81 18.81
N TYR A 199 -13.18 3.83 19.42
CA TYR A 199 -13.01 3.93 20.88
C TYR A 199 -14.18 4.65 21.55
N LEU A 200 -14.77 5.65 20.88
CA LEU A 200 -15.63 6.64 21.51
C LEU A 200 -17.13 6.49 21.21
N VAL A 201 -17.48 5.81 20.11
CA VAL A 201 -18.89 5.60 19.77
C VAL A 201 -19.42 4.37 20.51
N GLU A 202 -20.48 4.58 21.28
CA GLU A 202 -21.22 3.54 21.99
C GLU A 202 -22.22 2.86 21.05
N SER A 203 -21.73 1.86 20.31
CA SER A 203 -22.57 0.95 19.53
C SER A 203 -22.14 -0.48 19.79
N GLU A 204 -23.08 -1.43 19.68
CA GLU A 204 -22.79 -2.86 19.83
C GLU A 204 -21.63 -3.32 18.94
N ARG A 205 -21.60 -2.84 17.69
CA ARG A 205 -20.50 -3.11 16.75
C ARG A 205 -19.15 -2.69 17.32
N PHE A 206 -19.02 -1.46 17.81
CA PHE A 206 -17.73 -0.96 18.31
C PHE A 206 -17.36 -1.55 19.67
N ALA A 207 -18.34 -1.81 20.54
CA ALA A 207 -18.11 -2.53 21.80
C ALA A 207 -17.53 -3.93 21.53
N ASN A 208 -18.10 -4.67 20.58
CA ASN A 208 -17.59 -5.98 20.18
C ASN A 208 -16.19 -5.90 19.57
N ILE A 209 -15.91 -4.90 18.71
CA ILE A 209 -14.56 -4.71 18.15
C ILE A 209 -13.53 -4.41 19.25
N ARG A 210 -13.85 -3.53 20.21
CA ARG A 210 -12.94 -3.23 21.34
C ARG A 210 -12.66 -4.48 22.18
N ALA A 211 -13.69 -5.31 22.41
CA ALA A 211 -13.53 -6.56 23.16
C ALA A 211 -12.63 -7.57 22.43
N GLU A 212 -12.81 -7.76 21.12
CA GLU A 212 -11.92 -8.63 20.32
C GLU A 212 -10.52 -8.05 20.17
N TYR A 213 -10.39 -6.73 20.10
CA TYR A 213 -9.10 -6.07 20.05
C TYR A 213 -8.31 -6.21 21.37
N GLU A 214 -8.97 -6.06 22.52
CA GLU A 214 -8.35 -6.34 23.83
C GLU A 214 -7.84 -7.79 23.92
N LYS A 215 -8.64 -8.76 23.46
CA LYS A 215 -8.21 -10.17 23.40
C LYS A 215 -7.00 -10.35 22.49
N HIS A 216 -7.01 -9.73 21.30
CA HIS A 216 -5.91 -9.80 20.36
C HIS A 216 -4.62 -9.20 20.95
N ILE A 217 -4.68 -8.05 21.62
CA ILE A 217 -3.52 -7.47 22.31
C ILE A 217 -2.98 -8.45 23.35
N ALA A 218 -3.86 -9.02 24.18
CA ALA A 218 -3.46 -9.96 25.21
C ALA A 218 -2.78 -11.20 24.60
N GLU A 219 -3.32 -11.76 23.52
CA GLU A 219 -2.72 -12.87 22.79
C GLU A 219 -1.34 -12.51 22.24
N MET A 220 -1.21 -11.35 21.59
CA MET A 220 0.08 -10.89 21.04
C MET A 220 1.15 -10.72 22.12
N LEU A 221 0.77 -10.20 23.29
CA LEU A 221 1.68 -10.06 24.44
C LEU A 221 2.14 -11.41 25.00
N THR A 222 1.40 -12.51 24.79
CA THR A 222 1.88 -13.83 25.22
C THR A 222 3.11 -14.28 24.43
N PHE A 223 3.25 -13.88 23.16
CA PHE A 223 4.40 -14.24 22.34
C PHE A 223 5.69 -13.59 22.81
N THR A 224 5.62 -12.47 23.54
CA THR A 224 6.79 -11.75 24.07
C THR A 224 7.17 -12.16 25.49
N GLY A 225 6.40 -13.06 26.12
CA GLY A 225 6.61 -13.47 27.51
C GLY A 225 6.15 -12.42 28.54
N ALA A 226 5.27 -11.50 28.16
CA ALA A 226 4.76 -10.48 29.07
C ALA A 226 4.01 -11.08 30.28
N GLU A 227 4.25 -10.50 31.46
CA GLU A 227 3.49 -10.84 32.66
C GLU A 227 2.11 -10.17 32.66
N ASN A 228 1.07 -10.93 33.03
CA ASN A 228 -0.32 -10.45 33.11
C ASN A 228 -0.85 -9.78 31.81
N PRO A 229 -0.77 -10.45 30.65
CA PRO A 229 -1.10 -9.87 29.35
C PRO A 229 -2.52 -9.31 29.26
N ALA A 230 -3.49 -9.91 29.95
CA ALA A 230 -4.87 -9.43 29.98
C ALA A 230 -5.03 -8.07 30.69
N GLU A 231 -4.25 -7.81 31.75
CA GLU A 231 -4.27 -6.53 32.45
C GLU A 231 -3.56 -5.45 31.62
N GLN A 232 -2.42 -5.81 31.01
CA GLN A 232 -1.70 -4.92 30.09
C GLN A 232 -2.55 -4.53 28.89
N ALA A 233 -3.30 -5.47 28.30
CA ALA A 233 -4.20 -5.20 27.18
C ALA A 233 -5.28 -4.16 27.54
N LYS A 234 -5.88 -4.26 28.74
CA LYS A 234 -6.83 -3.26 29.25
C LYS A 234 -6.18 -1.90 29.43
N ALA A 235 -4.96 -1.86 29.97
CA ALA A 235 -4.22 -0.61 30.15
C ALA A 235 -3.88 0.05 28.80
N ILE A 236 -3.50 -0.74 27.80
CA ILE A 236 -3.24 -0.28 26.42
C ILE A 236 -4.53 0.31 25.82
N LEU A 237 -5.64 -0.43 25.84
CA LEU A 237 -6.92 0.06 25.31
C LEU A 237 -7.38 1.35 26.02
N ALA A 238 -7.18 1.44 27.33
CA ALA A 238 -7.51 2.65 28.10
C ALA A 238 -6.61 3.85 27.73
N LEU A 239 -5.31 3.62 27.48
CA LEU A 239 -4.40 4.66 27.01
C LEU A 239 -4.80 5.14 25.60
N GLU A 240 -5.03 4.21 24.67
CA GLU A 240 -5.47 4.55 23.31
C GLU A 240 -6.81 5.29 23.31
N THR A 241 -7.74 4.93 24.19
CA THR A 241 -9.01 5.65 24.34
C THR A 241 -8.78 7.11 24.73
N LYS A 242 -7.87 7.39 25.68
CA LYS A 242 -7.50 8.78 26.05
C LYS A 242 -6.85 9.54 24.88
N ILE A 243 -6.06 8.85 24.06
CA ILE A 243 -5.48 9.44 22.83
C ILE A 243 -6.60 9.76 21.83
N ALA A 244 -7.58 8.86 21.65
CA ALA A 244 -8.71 9.05 20.74
C ALA A 244 -9.57 10.26 21.13
N GLU A 245 -9.74 10.53 22.43
CA GLU A 245 -10.50 11.69 22.93
C GLU A 245 -9.95 13.03 22.43
N ILE A 246 -8.62 13.17 22.34
CA ILE A 246 -7.96 14.41 21.91
C ILE A 246 -7.78 14.52 20.39
N GLN A 247 -7.97 13.43 19.65
CA GLN A 247 -7.90 13.45 18.19
C GLN A 247 -9.10 14.19 17.59
N TRP A 248 -8.84 14.96 16.53
CA TRP A 248 -9.91 15.62 15.79
C TRP A 248 -10.79 14.59 15.08
N PRO A 249 -12.12 14.82 15.07
CA PRO A 249 -13.01 14.01 14.26
C PRO A 249 -12.71 14.21 12.77
N ARG A 250 -13.04 13.21 11.95
CA ARG A 250 -12.54 13.10 10.57
C ARG A 250 -12.88 14.32 9.72
N GLU A 251 -14.06 14.88 9.90
CA GLU A 251 -14.55 16.08 9.21
C GLU A 251 -13.78 17.36 9.52
N LYS A 252 -12.98 17.38 10.60
CA LYS A 252 -12.14 18.52 11.00
C LYS A 252 -10.65 18.36 10.64
N ARG A 253 -10.24 17.24 10.03
CA ARG A 253 -8.83 16.96 9.67
C ARG A 253 -8.39 17.53 8.31
N ARG A 254 -9.21 18.37 7.66
CA ARG A 254 -8.97 18.87 6.30
C ARG A 254 -8.99 20.39 6.24
#